data_AF-A0AAV4IR92-F1
#
_entry.id   AF-A0AAV4IR92-F1
#
_cell.length_a   1.000
_cell.length_b   1.000
_cell.length_c   1.000
_cell.angle_alpha   90.00
_cell.angle_beta   90.00
_cell.angle_gamma   90.00
#
_symmetry.space_group_name_H-M   'P 1'
#
loop_
_entity.id
_entity.type
_entity.pdbx_description
1 polymer ?
#
loop_
_entity_poly.entity_id
_entity_poly.type
_entity_poly.pdbx_seq_one_letter_code
_entity_poly.pdbx_strand_id
1 'polypeptide(L)'
;MRFYIFMRCKLGESAKLIHETLQTVYGNRVCSYKTFCRSVNEFKEGKESLSDCPRPKRPKSIVNEQTFASIKKDIVEDPHISVRELSDTNGLSYGTVHTIITKHLRKKKNVLSQVKSAINEQRPKVTTSRTLLLHDNAGPYKARATTQSLRELGIQVLPHPASSPYLAP
;
A
#
# COMPACT_ATOMS: atom_id res chain seq x y z
N MET A 1 21.23 -25.78 17.54
CA MET A 1 21.76 -26.85 16.65
C MET A 1 22.81 -26.34 15.68
N ARG A 2 22.53 -25.36 14.80
CA ARG A 2 23.50 -24.84 13.80
C ARG A 2 24.88 -24.46 14.38
N PHE A 3 24.93 -23.75 15.51
CA PHE A 3 26.18 -23.40 16.20
C PHE A 3 27.03 -24.61 16.60
N TYR A 4 26.40 -25.63 17.19
CA TYR A 4 27.11 -26.86 17.57
C TYR A 4 27.68 -27.58 16.34
N ILE A 5 26.89 -27.67 15.26
CA ILE A 5 27.32 -28.27 13.99
C ILE A 5 28.52 -27.50 13.43
N PHE A 6 28.46 -26.17 13.41
CA PHE A 6 29.55 -25.30 12.98
C PHE A 6 30.84 -25.57 13.77
N MET A 7 30.75 -25.54 15.11
CA MET A 7 31.90 -25.78 16.00
C MET A 7 32.53 -27.16 15.75
N ARG A 8 31.74 -28.23 15.69
CA ARG A 8 32.25 -29.59 15.44
C ARG A 8 32.82 -29.77 14.03
N CYS A 9 32.24 -29.11 13.03
CA CYS A 9 32.81 -29.09 11.67
C CYS A 9 34.17 -28.40 11.63
N LYS A 10 34.37 -27.31 12.39
CA LYS A 10 35.68 -26.63 12.51
C LYS A 10 36.73 -27.47 13.23
N LEU A 11 36.31 -28.34 14.15
CA LEU A 11 37.17 -29.31 14.83
C LEU A 11 37.53 -30.53 13.97
N GLY A 12 37.03 -30.61 12.73
CA GLY A 12 37.37 -31.69 11.79
C GLY A 12 36.63 -33.01 12.03
N GLU A 13 35.58 -33.01 12.85
CA GLU A 13 34.81 -34.22 13.13
C GLU A 13 33.95 -34.65 11.94
N SER A 14 33.73 -35.96 11.83
CA SER A 14 32.90 -36.53 10.78
C SER A 14 31.43 -36.16 10.97
N ALA A 15 30.77 -35.75 9.88
CA ALA A 15 29.36 -35.36 9.85
C ALA A 15 28.44 -36.43 10.47
N LYS A 16 28.74 -37.72 10.25
CA LYS A 16 27.98 -38.83 10.83
C LYS A 16 28.05 -38.84 12.36
N LEU A 17 29.25 -38.72 12.92
CA LEU A 17 29.49 -38.71 14.37
C LEU A 17 28.75 -37.54 15.04
N ILE A 18 28.79 -36.36 14.43
CA ILE A 18 28.12 -35.16 14.94
C ILE A 18 26.60 -35.37 14.97
N HIS A 19 26.02 -35.97 13.92
CA HIS A 19 24.57 -36.22 13.86
C HIS A 19 24.14 -37.29 14.86
N GLU A 20 24.89 -38.38 14.99
CA GLU A 20 24.63 -39.42 16.00
C GLU A 20 24.72 -38.86 17.42
N THR A 21 25.73 -38.02 17.70
CA THR A 21 25.87 -37.37 19.01
C THR A 21 24.68 -36.44 19.31
N LEU A 22 24.24 -35.66 18.33
CA LEU A 22 23.05 -34.84 18.46
C LEU A 22 21.79 -35.69 18.69
N GLN A 23 21.67 -36.83 18.00
CA GLN A 23 20.54 -37.73 18.13
C GLN A 23 20.51 -38.42 19.50
N THR A 24 21.65 -38.77 20.07
CA THR A 24 21.75 -39.27 21.44
C THR A 24 21.28 -38.24 22.47
N VAL A 25 21.66 -36.96 22.31
CA VAL A 25 21.34 -35.89 23.27
C VAL A 25 19.90 -35.38 23.12
N TYR A 26 19.41 -35.22 21.87
CA TYR A 26 18.14 -34.54 21.57
C TYR A 26 17.07 -35.46 20.97
N GLY A 27 17.38 -36.74 20.74
CA GLY A 27 16.46 -37.73 20.20
C GLY A 27 15.82 -37.28 18.89
N ASN A 28 14.49 -37.35 18.86
CA ASN A 28 13.67 -37.03 17.67
C ASN A 28 13.54 -35.52 17.39
N ARG A 29 14.12 -34.65 18.22
CA ARG A 29 14.10 -33.19 18.01
C ARG A 29 15.21 -32.70 17.08
N VAL A 30 16.12 -33.60 16.69
CA VAL A 30 17.18 -33.30 15.71
C VAL A 30 16.56 -33.21 14.32
N CYS A 31 17.08 -32.31 13.48
CA CYS A 31 16.69 -32.27 12.08
C CYS A 31 17.06 -33.58 11.36
N SER A 32 16.36 -33.87 10.26
CA SER A 32 16.68 -35.04 9.44
C SER A 32 18.13 -35.00 8.96
N TYR A 33 18.73 -36.18 8.75
CA TYR A 33 20.11 -36.30 8.27
C TYR A 33 20.37 -35.47 7.00
N LYS A 34 19.38 -35.40 6.08
CA LYS A 34 19.45 -34.57 4.87
C LYS A 34 19.57 -33.07 5.17
N THR A 35 18.77 -32.54 6.08
CA THR A 35 18.83 -31.14 6.50
C THR A 35 20.13 -30.85 7.26
N PHE A 36 20.60 -31.80 8.07
CA PHE A 36 21.88 -31.73 8.75
C PHE A 36 23.06 -31.65 7.77
N CYS A 37 23.13 -32.56 6.78
CA CYS A 37 24.17 -32.55 5.76
C CYS A 37 24.18 -31.26 4.95
N ARG A 38 23.01 -30.69 4.67
CA ARG A 38 22.92 -29.36 4.03
C ARG A 38 23.63 -28.29 4.86
N SER A 39 23.40 -28.24 6.18
CA SER A 39 24.11 -27.30 7.06
C SER A 39 25.62 -27.56 7.11
N VAL A 40 26.05 -28.83 7.16
CA VAL A 40 27.49 -29.18 7.12
C VAL A 40 28.14 -28.72 5.82
N ASN A 41 27.49 -28.93 4.68
CA ASN A 41 27.99 -28.47 3.38
C ASN A 41 28.03 -26.94 3.29
N GLU A 42 27.00 -26.25 3.79
CA GLU A 42 27.00 -24.78 3.88
C GLU A 42 28.22 -24.27 4.68
N PHE A 43 28.60 -24.93 5.78
CA PHE A 43 29.79 -24.57 6.55
C PHE A 43 31.10 -24.93 5.84
N LYS A 44 31.17 -26.04 5.11
CA LYS A 44 32.34 -26.39 4.27
C LYS A 44 32.53 -25.40 3.12
N GLU A 45 31.45 -24.85 2.58
CA GLU A 45 31.44 -23.78 1.57
C GLU A 45 31.76 -22.39 2.15
N GLY A 46 32.07 -22.27 3.45
CA GLY A 46 32.43 -21.00 4.09
C GLY A 46 31.26 -20.12 4.52
N LYS A 47 30.01 -20.61 4.48
CA LYS A 47 28.83 -19.89 5.00
C LYS A 47 28.74 -20.05 6.51
N GLU A 48 29.51 -19.26 7.25
CA GLU A 48 29.60 -19.34 8.71
C GLU A 48 28.39 -18.75 9.46
N SER A 49 27.39 -18.22 8.75
CA SER A 49 26.19 -17.66 9.37
C SER A 49 25.42 -18.71 10.19
N LEU A 50 25.26 -18.41 11.47
CA LEU A 50 24.50 -19.21 12.42
C LEU A 50 23.00 -18.91 12.39
N SER A 51 22.64 -17.75 11.82
CA SER A 51 21.26 -17.30 11.65
C SER A 51 20.74 -17.64 10.27
N ASP A 52 19.42 -17.85 10.18
CA ASP A 52 18.73 -18.05 8.90
C ASP A 52 18.86 -16.80 8.02
N CYS A 53 19.11 -17.02 6.72
CA CYS A 53 19.06 -15.92 5.76
C CYS A 53 17.65 -15.30 5.75
N PRO A 54 17.54 -13.97 5.53
CA PRO A 54 16.25 -13.33 5.33
C PRO A 54 15.48 -14.11 4.27
N ARG A 55 14.26 -14.56 4.60
CA ARG A 55 13.43 -15.26 3.63
C ARG A 55 13.18 -14.33 2.44
N PRO A 56 13.33 -14.79 1.20
CA PRO A 56 13.01 -13.98 0.03
C PRO A 56 11.56 -13.54 0.18
N LYS A 57 11.35 -12.23 0.28
CA LYS A 57 10.00 -11.67 0.31
C LYS A 57 9.44 -11.74 -1.10
N ARG A 58 8.13 -11.97 -1.20
CA ARG A 58 7.42 -11.77 -2.47
C ARG A 58 7.76 -10.35 -2.98
N PRO A 59 8.21 -10.18 -4.22
CA PRO A 59 8.53 -8.85 -4.73
C PRO A 59 7.30 -7.95 -4.52
N LYS A 60 7.52 -6.79 -3.89
CA LYS A 60 6.48 -5.76 -3.85
C LYS A 60 6.18 -5.40 -5.30
N SER A 61 4.88 -5.39 -5.62
CA SER A 61 4.29 -5.36 -6.96
C SER A 61 5.06 -4.58 -8.03
N ILE A 62 4.94 -5.09 -9.27
CA ILE A 62 5.19 -4.61 -10.66
C ILE A 62 5.28 -3.09 -10.95
N VAL A 63 5.04 -2.20 -9.99
CA VAL A 63 5.10 -0.74 -10.18
C VAL A 63 6.55 -0.31 -10.40
N ASN A 64 6.94 -0.30 -11.68
CA ASN A 64 8.23 0.22 -12.13
C ASN A 64 8.24 1.75 -11.99
N GLU A 65 9.40 2.30 -11.68
CA GLU A 65 9.59 3.75 -11.54
C GLU A 65 9.18 4.51 -12.82
N GLN A 66 9.40 3.91 -13.99
CA GLN A 66 8.97 4.45 -15.28
C GLN A 66 7.44 4.55 -15.39
N THR A 67 6.70 3.48 -15.07
CA THR A 67 5.23 3.48 -15.12
C THR A 67 4.62 4.48 -14.15
N PHE A 68 5.27 4.67 -12.99
CA PHE A 68 4.86 5.68 -12.02
C PHE A 68 5.05 7.09 -12.57
N ALA A 69 6.17 7.35 -13.24
CA ALA A 69 6.45 8.65 -13.86
C ALA A 69 5.45 8.97 -14.98
N SER A 70 5.10 8.01 -15.84
CA SER A 70 4.10 8.18 -16.91
C SER A 70 2.73 8.54 -16.33
N ILE A 71 2.20 7.74 -15.40
CA ILE A 71 0.89 8.02 -14.78
C ILE A 71 0.89 9.38 -14.07
N LYS A 72 2.01 9.74 -13.43
CA LYS A 72 2.13 11.06 -12.77
C LYS A 72 2.09 12.19 -13.79
N LYS A 73 2.70 12.02 -14.96
CA LYS A 73 2.68 12.99 -16.06
C LYS A 73 1.25 13.14 -16.62
N ASP A 74 0.60 12.02 -16.94
CA ASP A 74 -0.77 12.01 -17.49
C ASP A 74 -1.75 12.77 -16.57
N ILE A 75 -1.66 12.57 -15.24
CA ILE A 75 -2.51 13.26 -14.26
C ILE A 75 -2.20 14.76 -14.15
N VAL A 76 -0.97 15.17 -14.42
CA VAL A 76 -0.58 16.60 -14.41
C VAL A 76 -1.06 17.30 -15.67
N GLU A 77 -1.04 16.61 -16.81
CA GLU A 77 -1.54 17.11 -18.09
C GLU A 77 -3.07 17.20 -18.09
N ASP A 78 -3.77 16.14 -17.69
CA ASP A 78 -5.22 16.13 -17.52
C ASP A 78 -5.61 15.64 -16.12
N PRO A 79 -5.98 16.55 -15.20
CA PRO A 79 -6.46 16.21 -13.87
C PRO A 79 -7.79 15.44 -13.84
N HIS A 80 -8.52 15.39 -14.95
CA HIS A 80 -9.83 14.73 -15.06
C HIS A 80 -9.77 13.33 -15.67
N ILE A 81 -8.58 12.86 -16.07
CA ILE A 81 -8.39 11.55 -16.66
C ILE A 81 -8.90 10.43 -15.74
N SER A 82 -9.65 9.49 -16.32
CA SER A 82 -10.23 8.40 -15.57
C SER A 82 -9.20 7.30 -15.29
N VAL A 83 -9.41 6.55 -14.20
CA VAL A 83 -8.56 5.39 -13.88
C VAL A 83 -8.60 4.33 -14.98
N ARG A 84 -9.71 4.23 -15.74
CA ARG A 84 -9.84 3.31 -16.86
C ARG A 84 -8.98 3.75 -18.05
N GLU A 85 -9.06 5.02 -18.46
CA GLU A 85 -8.21 5.55 -19.52
C GLU A 85 -6.73 5.40 -19.19
N LEU A 86 -6.32 5.70 -17.96
CA LEU A 86 -4.94 5.47 -17.51
C LEU A 86 -4.53 3.99 -17.58
N SER A 87 -5.47 3.08 -17.28
CA SER A 87 -5.28 1.63 -17.37
C SER A 87 -4.99 1.23 -18.82
N ASP A 88 -5.80 1.72 -19.75
CA ASP A 88 -5.76 1.36 -21.16
C ASP A 88 -4.51 1.94 -21.83
N THR A 89 -4.18 3.21 -21.56
CA THR A 89 -2.99 3.89 -22.11
C THR A 89 -1.68 3.26 -21.61
N ASN A 90 -1.62 2.89 -20.33
CA ASN A 90 -0.39 2.33 -19.73
C ASN A 90 -0.32 0.79 -19.79
N GLY A 91 -1.36 0.12 -20.31
CA GLY A 91 -1.43 -1.35 -20.37
C GLY A 91 -1.39 -2.03 -19.00
N LEU A 92 -1.88 -1.36 -17.96
CA LEU A 92 -1.87 -1.84 -16.58
C LEU A 92 -3.24 -2.34 -16.16
N SER A 93 -3.29 -3.14 -15.09
CA SER A 93 -4.56 -3.47 -14.47
C SER A 93 -5.15 -2.25 -13.74
N TYR A 94 -6.48 -2.15 -13.77
CA TYR A 94 -7.22 -1.10 -13.05
C TYR A 94 -6.80 -1.00 -11.57
N GLY A 95 -6.63 -2.15 -10.90
CA GLY A 95 -6.23 -2.21 -9.49
C GLY A 95 -4.83 -1.67 -9.24
N THR A 96 -3.90 -1.88 -10.17
CA THR A 96 -2.54 -1.33 -10.11
C THR A 96 -2.58 0.19 -10.21
N VAL A 97 -3.27 0.73 -11.22
CA VAL A 97 -3.41 2.18 -11.40
C VAL A 97 -4.09 2.83 -10.19
N HIS A 98 -5.19 2.23 -9.71
CA HIS A 98 -5.88 2.70 -8.51
C HIS A 98 -4.95 2.74 -7.28
N THR A 99 -4.11 1.71 -7.12
CA THR A 99 -3.12 1.65 -6.02
C THR A 99 -2.06 2.73 -6.16
N ILE A 100 -1.56 2.97 -7.38
CA ILE A 100 -0.60 4.05 -7.68
C ILE A 100 -1.18 5.41 -7.29
N ILE A 101 -2.40 5.72 -7.73
CA ILE A 101 -3.04 7.01 -7.46
C ILE A 101 -3.29 7.22 -5.97
N THR A 102 -3.88 6.23 -5.30
CA THR A 102 -4.33 6.39 -3.91
C THR A 102 -3.23 6.18 -2.88
N LYS A 103 -2.32 5.20 -3.06
CA LYS A 103 -1.27 4.89 -2.09
C LYS A 103 0.03 5.62 -2.37
N HIS A 104 0.46 5.67 -3.63
CA HIS A 104 1.77 6.20 -4.00
C HIS A 104 1.71 7.71 -4.27
N LEU A 105 0.74 8.18 -5.05
CA LEU A 105 0.54 9.62 -5.32
C LEU A 105 -0.28 10.31 -4.23
N ARG A 106 -0.95 9.56 -3.36
CA ARG A 106 -1.83 10.06 -2.27
C ARG A 106 -2.89 11.05 -2.77
N LYS A 107 -3.30 10.93 -4.04
CA LYS A 107 -4.33 11.77 -4.64
C LYS A 107 -5.70 11.28 -4.15
N LYS A 108 -6.56 12.24 -3.84
CA LYS A 108 -7.96 12.02 -3.46
C LYS A 108 -8.84 12.85 -4.39
N LYS A 109 -10.08 12.39 -4.58
CA LYS A 109 -11.06 13.13 -5.38
C LYS A 109 -11.42 14.42 -4.63
N ASN A 110 -10.99 15.56 -5.15
CA ASN A 110 -11.19 16.88 -4.52
C ASN A 110 -12.33 17.65 -5.21
N VAL A 111 -13.53 17.08 -5.21
CA VAL A 111 -14.70 17.69 -5.88
C VAL A 111 -14.99 19.09 -5.32
N LEU A 112 -14.87 19.28 -4.00
CA LEU A 112 -15.17 20.56 -3.37
C LEU A 112 -14.17 21.67 -3.75
N SER A 113 -12.89 21.34 -3.97
CA SER A 113 -11.93 22.34 -4.45
C SER A 113 -12.22 22.73 -5.90
N GLN A 114 -12.64 21.77 -6.73
CA GLN A 114 -13.07 22.04 -8.10
C GLN A 114 -14.31 22.94 -8.14
N VAL A 115 -15.31 22.66 -7.29
CA VAL A 115 -16.49 23.51 -7.13
C VAL A 115 -16.10 24.92 -6.70
N LYS A 116 -15.15 25.08 -5.77
CA LYS A 116 -14.64 26.40 -5.39
C LYS A 116 -14.01 27.16 -6.58
N SER A 117 -13.16 26.50 -7.36
CA SER A 117 -12.57 27.12 -8.55
C SER A 117 -13.63 27.52 -9.56
N ALA A 118 -14.59 26.63 -9.86
CA ALA A 118 -15.69 26.92 -10.79
C ALA A 118 -16.57 28.08 -10.32
N ILE A 119 -16.86 28.20 -9.02
CA ILE A 119 -17.60 29.35 -8.46
C ILE A 119 -16.82 30.65 -8.66
N ASN A 120 -15.52 30.65 -8.41
CA ASN A 120 -14.68 31.83 -8.61
C ASN A 120 -14.61 32.25 -10.08
N GLU A 121 -14.55 31.29 -11.00
CA GLU A 121 -14.56 31.54 -12.45
C GLU A 121 -15.91 32.10 -12.93
N GLN A 122 -17.03 31.49 -12.53
CA GLN A 122 -18.36 31.88 -12.98
C GLN A 122 -18.92 33.11 -12.24
N ARG A 123 -18.48 33.35 -11.00
CA ARG A 123 -18.98 34.40 -10.11
C ARG A 123 -17.84 35.10 -9.38
N PRO A 124 -16.97 35.84 -10.10
CA PRO A 124 -15.77 36.46 -9.51
C PRO A 124 -16.08 37.49 -8.40
N LYS A 125 -17.29 38.06 -8.38
CA LYS A 125 -17.74 39.01 -7.34
C LYS A 125 -18.25 38.34 -6.07
N VAL A 126 -18.49 37.02 -6.08
CA VAL A 126 -19.02 36.26 -4.95
C VAL A 126 -17.89 35.42 -4.36
N THR A 127 -17.40 35.81 -3.19
CA THR A 127 -16.40 35.01 -2.47
C THR A 127 -17.00 33.67 -2.01
N THR A 128 -16.20 32.62 -2.01
CA THR A 128 -16.60 31.29 -1.50
C THR A 128 -17.19 31.35 -0.09
N SER A 129 -16.66 32.25 0.76
CA SER A 129 -17.15 32.53 2.12
C SER A 129 -18.58 33.06 2.22
N ARG A 130 -19.13 33.58 1.11
CA ARG A 130 -20.52 34.05 0.99
C ARG A 130 -21.41 33.07 0.23
N THR A 131 -20.91 31.88 -0.08
CA THR A 131 -21.66 30.87 -0.81
C THR A 131 -22.47 30.03 0.18
N LEU A 132 -23.79 30.06 0.03
CA LEU A 132 -24.72 29.15 0.68
C LEU A 132 -24.96 27.96 -0.24
N LEU A 133 -24.62 26.76 0.24
CA LEU A 133 -24.83 25.52 -0.47
C LEU A 133 -26.07 24.83 0.09
N LEU A 134 -27.08 24.66 -0.75
CA LEU A 134 -28.18 23.74 -0.45
C LEU A 134 -27.67 22.33 -0.72
N HIS A 135 -27.34 21.61 0.35
CA HIS A 135 -26.75 20.28 0.27
C HIS A 135 -27.70 19.25 0.88
N ASP A 136 -28.06 18.21 0.11
CA ASP A 136 -28.89 17.10 0.61
C ASP A 136 -28.32 16.46 1.88
N ASN A 137 -29.22 16.05 2.77
CA ASN A 137 -28.97 15.56 4.12
C ASN A 137 -28.62 14.05 4.16
N ALA A 138 -28.35 13.44 3.00
CA ALA A 138 -28.01 12.02 2.90
C ALA A 138 -26.65 11.71 3.59
N GLY A 139 -26.52 10.48 4.07
CA GLY A 139 -25.39 10.02 4.90
C GLY A 139 -23.98 10.38 4.37
N PRO A 140 -23.65 10.21 3.07
CA PRO A 140 -22.33 10.55 2.54
C PRO A 140 -21.96 12.04 2.67
N TYR A 141 -22.96 12.91 2.73
CA TYR A 141 -22.80 14.37 2.71
C TYR A 141 -22.77 14.99 4.10
N LYS A 142 -23.32 14.29 5.10
CA LYS A 142 -23.13 14.57 6.53
C LYS A 142 -21.78 14.13 7.07
N ALA A 143 -21.03 13.35 6.32
CA ALA A 143 -19.76 12.78 6.79
C ALA A 143 -18.83 13.90 7.29
N ARG A 144 -18.14 13.62 8.40
CA ARG A 144 -17.24 14.58 9.06
C ARG A 144 -16.17 15.11 8.10
N ALA A 145 -15.64 14.26 7.22
CA ALA A 145 -14.68 14.67 6.21
C ALA A 145 -15.27 15.73 5.26
N THR A 146 -16.49 15.52 4.77
CA THR A 146 -17.19 16.44 3.86
C THR A 146 -17.51 17.76 4.52
N THR A 147 -18.08 17.74 5.74
CA THR A 147 -18.43 18.96 6.48
C THR A 147 -17.19 19.74 6.90
N GLN A 148 -16.09 19.06 7.24
CA GLN A 148 -14.80 19.71 7.51
C GLN A 148 -14.24 20.40 6.27
N SER A 149 -14.19 19.72 5.11
CA SER A 149 -13.71 20.33 3.87
C SER A 149 -14.57 21.51 3.41
N LEU A 150 -15.90 21.46 3.60
CA LEU A 150 -16.78 22.60 3.30
C LEU A 150 -16.46 23.82 4.18
N ARG A 151 -16.23 23.61 5.48
CA ARG A 151 -15.79 24.66 6.41
C ARG A 151 -14.44 25.25 6.03
N GLU A 152 -13.45 24.41 5.74
CA GLU A 152 -12.10 24.84 5.31
C GLU A 152 -12.15 25.69 4.03
N LEU A 153 -13.10 25.41 3.14
CA LEU A 153 -13.30 26.16 1.91
C LEU A 153 -14.15 27.44 2.10
N GLY A 154 -14.74 27.65 3.28
CA GLY A 154 -15.63 28.77 3.61
C GLY A 154 -17.07 28.60 3.12
N ILE A 155 -17.44 27.43 2.61
CA ILE A 155 -18.80 27.18 2.08
C ILE A 155 -19.73 26.89 3.27
N GLN A 156 -20.78 27.70 3.41
CA GLN A 156 -21.80 27.49 4.44
C GLN A 156 -22.88 26.54 3.91
N VAL A 157 -23.19 25.50 4.69
CA VAL A 157 -24.27 24.56 4.36
C VAL A 157 -25.54 25.03 5.01
N LEU A 158 -26.60 25.18 4.23
CA LEU A 158 -27.93 25.50 4.76
C LEU A 158 -28.55 24.26 5.41
N PRO A 159 -28.96 24.32 6.69
CA PRO A 159 -29.68 23.22 7.32
C PRO A 159 -31.06 23.07 6.69
N HIS A 160 -31.45 21.85 6.32
CA HIS A 160 -32.79 21.53 5.87
C HIS A 160 -33.28 20.21 6.48
N PRO A 161 -34.60 20.03 6.65
CA PRO A 161 -35.16 18.81 7.25
C PRO A 161 -34.84 17.55 6.44
N ALA A 162 -34.90 16.39 7.09
CA ALA A 162 -34.42 15.11 6.57
C ALA A 162 -35.12 14.62 5.30
N SER A 163 -36.23 15.22 4.90
CA SER A 163 -36.89 15.11 3.59
C SER A 163 -38.03 16.12 3.60
N SER A 164 -38.17 16.93 2.54
CA SER A 164 -39.47 17.55 2.27
C SER A 164 -40.27 16.53 1.46
N PRO A 165 -41.41 16.00 1.95
CA PRO A 165 -42.19 14.98 1.25
C PRO A 165 -42.75 15.46 -0.10
N TYR A 166 -42.62 16.75 -0.42
CA TYR A 166 -43.08 17.38 -1.66
C TYR A 166 -41.98 17.61 -2.71
N LEU A 167 -40.73 17.17 -2.47
CA LEU A 167 -39.58 17.48 -3.33
C LEU A 167 -38.69 16.27 -3.68
N ALA A 168 -39.14 15.03 -3.45
CA ALA A 168 -38.51 13.87 -4.07
C ALA A 168 -39.01 13.73 -5.53
N PRO A 169 -38.14 13.44 -6.52
CA PRO A 169 -38.54 13.23 -7.92
C PRO A 169 -39.36 11.96 -8.13
#